data_AF-A0A2D4S1J9-F1
#
_entry.id   AF-A0A2D4S1J9-F1
#
_cell.length_a   1.000
_cell.length_b   1.000
_cell.length_c   1.000
_cell.angle_alpha   90.00
_cell.angle_beta   90.00
_cell.angle_gamma   90.00
#
_symmetry.space_group_name_H-M   'P 1'
#
loop_
_entity.id
_entity.type
_entity.pdbx_description
1 polymer ?
#
loop_
_entity_poly.entity_id
_entity_poly.type
_entity_poly.pdbx_seq_one_letter_code
_entity_poly.pdbx_strand_id
1 'polypeptide(L)'
;MTTLVGASGFISGLMGIFVGVYGLQKIRFFYFIGFAFGYFRFPALIILPIWVANELMQHLTYINSNVAYFAHIGGLVSGGFLAFLFRQTWLKPKEDMIAKQEQSESNFKQDYQAALLLIENLKFDQAKQKFAKLWKTYPDKLFLLDHLYHLYKVDEHSKGFHRVMNLLIEQQLDCLSEEHWIRLNHYIQEDINITNLKTSNLQSIIAQAIEDEQYTFIEYLLDKTDQTRFQPLLADMYQAIINYANTSVQPSKAQHFQKLLANLNQAAN
;
A
#
# COMPACT_ATOMS: atom_id res chain seq x y z
N MET A 1 3.05 43.74 28.76
CA MET A 1 4.31 43.12 28.30
C MET A 1 4.53 41.83 29.10
N THR A 2 4.37 40.64 28.51
CA THR A 2 4.82 39.32 29.07
C THR A 2 4.52 38.11 28.16
N THR A 3 3.80 38.25 27.05
CA THR A 3 3.46 37.12 26.15
C THR A 3 4.69 36.48 25.48
N LEU A 4 5.76 37.25 25.23
CA LEU A 4 7.01 36.78 24.65
C LEU A 4 7.73 35.72 25.53
N VAL A 5 7.59 35.84 26.84
CA VAL A 5 8.17 34.91 27.82
C VAL A 5 7.37 33.59 27.85
N GLY A 6 6.05 33.66 27.71
CA GLY A 6 5.18 32.47 27.69
C GLY A 6 5.37 31.60 26.44
N ALA A 7 5.48 32.22 25.25
CA ALA A 7 5.66 31.49 24.00
C ALA A 7 7.00 30.74 23.94
N SER A 8 8.08 31.38 24.41
CA SER A 8 9.42 30.77 24.42
C SER A 8 9.56 29.70 25.51
N GLY A 9 8.89 29.83 26.66
CA GLY A 9 8.77 28.77 27.66
C GLY A 9 8.07 27.51 27.14
N PHE A 10 7.01 27.67 26.33
CA PHE A 10 6.31 26.55 25.68
C PHE A 10 7.20 25.81 24.66
N ILE A 11 7.95 26.55 23.84
CA ILE A 11 8.93 25.95 22.91
C ILE A 11 9.99 25.16 23.69
N SER A 12 10.47 25.70 24.82
CA SER A 12 11.39 24.98 25.70
C SER A 12 10.78 23.70 26.29
N GLY A 13 9.50 23.74 26.66
CA GLY A 13 8.74 22.55 27.07
C GLY A 13 8.63 21.49 25.98
N LEU A 14 8.32 21.89 24.75
CA LEU A 14 8.31 20.98 23.61
C LEU A 14 9.69 20.37 23.33
N MET A 15 10.76 21.16 23.45
CA MET A 15 12.12 20.66 23.33
C MET A 15 12.47 19.67 24.45
N GLY A 16 12.04 19.94 25.68
CA GLY A 16 12.16 19.01 26.81
C GLY A 16 11.43 17.69 26.55
N ILE A 17 10.20 17.74 26.04
CA ILE A 17 9.44 16.55 25.63
C ILE A 17 10.17 15.80 24.51
N PHE A 18 10.60 16.52 23.47
CA PHE A 18 11.30 15.96 22.33
C PHE A 18 12.56 15.20 22.76
N VAL A 19 13.40 15.79 23.60
CA VAL A 19 14.60 15.12 24.09
C VAL A 19 14.25 13.99 25.06
N GLY A 20 13.22 14.13 25.89
CA GLY A 20 12.76 13.06 26.78
C GLY A 20 12.23 11.83 26.04
N VAL A 21 11.54 12.04 24.91
CA VAL A 21 11.01 10.99 24.02
C VAL A 21 12.16 10.34 23.24
N TYR A 22 12.88 11.13 22.46
CA TYR A 22 13.87 10.61 21.50
C TYR A 22 15.21 10.27 22.15
N GLY A 23 15.61 10.93 23.24
CA GLY A 23 16.79 10.59 24.05
C GLY A 23 18.04 10.19 23.25
N LEU A 24 18.37 8.90 23.29
CA LEU A 24 19.52 8.29 22.59
C LEU A 24 19.24 7.88 21.14
N GLN A 25 18.00 7.95 20.68
CA GLN A 25 17.63 7.63 19.29
C GLN A 25 18.35 8.58 18.33
N LYS A 26 18.94 7.99 17.30
CA LYS A 26 19.65 8.73 16.25
C LYS A 26 18.64 9.30 15.26
N ILE A 27 18.42 10.61 15.32
CA ILE A 27 17.57 11.33 14.38
C ILE A 27 18.41 11.96 13.27
N ARG A 28 17.78 12.22 12.12
CA ARG A 28 18.43 12.89 10.98
C ARG A 28 18.40 14.40 11.20
N PHE A 29 19.57 15.00 11.41
CA PHE A 29 19.73 16.44 11.43
C PHE A 29 20.08 16.94 10.03
N PHE A 30 19.31 17.89 9.55
CA PHE A 30 19.65 18.63 8.34
C PHE A 30 20.68 19.71 8.68
N TYR A 31 21.72 19.83 7.85
CA TYR A 31 22.65 20.94 7.93
C TYR A 31 22.71 21.67 6.59
N PHE A 32 22.89 22.97 6.67
CA PHE A 32 23.07 23.85 5.53
C PHE A 32 24.20 24.83 5.85
N ILE A 33 25.37 24.57 5.26
CA ILE A 33 26.58 25.40 5.43
C ILE A 33 26.95 25.92 4.04
N GLY A 34 26.34 27.04 3.65
CA GLY A 34 26.56 27.68 2.35
C GLY A 34 26.21 26.76 1.17
N PHE A 35 27.22 26.10 0.61
CA PHE A 35 27.08 25.19 -0.53
C PHE A 35 27.00 23.69 -0.15
N ALA A 36 27.29 23.34 1.11
CA ALA A 36 27.19 21.97 1.60
C ALA A 36 25.86 21.76 2.32
N PHE A 37 25.05 20.83 1.81
CA PHE A 37 23.80 20.41 2.42
C PHE A 37 23.76 18.88 2.55
N GLY A 38 23.16 18.39 3.62
CA GLY A 38 23.07 16.95 3.85
C GLY A 38 22.37 16.61 5.15
N TYR A 39 22.40 15.33 5.47
CA TYR A 39 21.84 14.80 6.72
C TYR A 39 22.90 14.01 7.47
N PHE A 40 23.05 14.29 8.76
CA PHE A 40 23.80 13.42 9.67
C PHE A 40 22.88 12.79 10.71
N ARG A 41 23.26 11.61 11.21
CA ARG A 41 22.48 10.89 12.23
C ARG A 41 23.17 10.97 13.59
N PHE A 42 22.56 11.66 14.55
CA PHE A 42 23.08 11.79 15.90
C PHE A 42 21.97 11.67 16.95
N PRO A 43 22.28 11.32 18.22
CA PRO A 43 21.31 11.27 19.30
C PRO A 43 20.61 12.62 19.51
N ALA A 44 19.28 12.60 19.70
CA ALA A 44 18.51 13.81 20.01
C ALA A 44 19.04 14.54 21.26
N LEU A 45 19.63 13.81 22.21
CA LEU A 45 20.23 14.36 23.43
C LEU A 45 21.29 15.44 23.17
N ILE A 46 21.99 15.40 22.04
CA ILE A 46 23.05 16.38 21.70
C ILE A 46 22.50 17.79 21.51
N ILE A 47 21.20 17.94 21.24
CA ILE A 47 20.59 19.26 21.12
C ILE A 47 20.57 20.01 22.45
N LEU A 48 20.52 19.30 23.59
CA LEU A 48 20.50 19.92 24.93
C LEU A 48 21.76 20.71 25.24
N PRO A 49 22.98 20.15 25.19
CA PRO A 49 24.18 20.91 25.50
C PRO A 49 24.40 22.06 24.51
N ILE A 50 24.06 21.89 23.22
CA ILE A 50 24.17 22.97 22.22
C ILE A 50 23.24 24.12 22.57
N TRP A 51 21.98 23.82 22.91
CA TRP A 51 20.99 24.84 23.23
C TRP A 51 21.30 25.53 24.57
N VAL A 52 21.68 24.78 25.61
CA VAL A 52 22.11 25.34 26.91
C VAL A 52 23.35 26.21 26.76
N ALA A 53 24.32 25.80 25.94
CA ALA A 53 25.51 26.61 25.65
C ALA A 53 25.14 27.91 24.92
N ASN A 54 24.22 27.85 23.96
CA ASN A 54 23.73 29.03 23.25
C ASN A 54 22.98 30.01 24.18
N GLU A 55 22.15 29.49 25.08
CA GLU A 55 21.47 30.31 26.11
C GLU A 55 22.49 30.95 27.08
N LEU A 56 23.50 30.19 27.51
CA LEU A 56 24.55 30.70 28.40
C LEU A 56 25.40 31.78 27.72
N MET A 57 25.77 31.59 26.44
CA MET A 57 26.51 32.60 25.67
C MET A 57 25.70 33.90 25.50
N GLN A 58 24.41 33.80 25.21
CA GLN A 58 23.53 34.97 25.13
C GLN A 58 23.44 35.68 26.49
N HIS A 59 23.31 34.93 27.59
CA HIS A 59 23.26 35.50 28.94
C HIS A 59 24.54 36.27 29.30
N LEU A 60 25.72 35.72 28.98
CA LEU A 60 27.01 36.36 29.24
C LEU A 60 27.24 37.62 28.38
N THR A 61 26.63 37.69 27.19
CA THR A 61 26.79 38.82 26.26
C THR A 61 25.80 39.96 26.56
N TYR A 62 24.62 39.67 27.13
CA TYR A 62 23.56 40.63 27.42
C TYR A 62 23.25 40.72 28.93
N ILE A 63 24.17 41.30 29.69
CA ILE A 63 24.17 41.38 31.17
C ILE A 63 22.96 42.14 31.78
N ASN A 64 22.23 42.96 31.00
CA ASN A 64 21.09 43.77 31.48
C ASN A 64 19.72 43.28 30.99
N SER A 65 19.60 42.06 30.48
CA SER A 65 18.31 41.55 30.00
C SER A 65 17.53 40.87 31.13
N ASN A 66 16.35 41.41 31.46
CA ASN A 66 15.40 40.89 32.45
C ASN A 66 14.64 39.67 31.86
N VAL A 67 15.40 38.70 31.33
CA VAL A 67 14.87 37.57 30.57
C VAL A 67 14.65 36.41 31.53
N ALA A 68 13.46 35.82 31.46
CA ALA A 68 13.01 34.73 32.30
C ALA A 68 13.71 33.41 31.95
N TYR A 69 15.03 33.36 32.14
CA TYR A 69 15.88 32.18 31.96
C TYR A 69 15.35 30.98 32.76
N PHE A 70 14.81 31.25 33.96
CA PHE A 70 14.13 30.25 34.78
C PHE A 70 12.86 29.69 34.13
N ALA A 71 12.15 30.44 33.28
CA ALA A 71 10.99 29.94 32.53
C ALA A 71 11.42 28.99 31.41
N HIS A 72 12.57 29.22 30.77
CA HIS A 72 13.13 28.32 29.76
C HIS A 72 13.64 27.02 30.38
N ILE A 73 14.42 27.09 31.46
CA ILE A 73 14.87 25.89 32.18
C ILE A 73 13.66 25.15 32.76
N GLY A 74 12.73 25.86 33.38
CA GLY A 74 11.51 25.27 33.94
C GLY A 74 10.67 24.57 32.89
N GLY A 75 10.52 25.18 31.70
CA GLY A 75 9.86 24.57 30.55
C GLY A 75 10.56 23.27 30.12
N LEU A 76 11.88 23.30 29.92
CA LEU A 76 12.66 22.13 29.49
C LEU A 76 12.58 20.98 30.50
N VAL A 77 12.77 21.27 31.78
CA VAL A 77 12.74 20.27 32.85
C VAL A 77 11.34 19.70 33.02
N SER A 78 10.30 20.53 33.04
CA SER A 78 8.91 20.07 33.16
C SER A 78 8.48 19.25 31.95
N GLY A 79 8.84 19.66 30.73
CA GLY A 79 8.59 18.90 29.51
C GLY A 79 9.32 17.55 29.49
N GLY A 80 10.59 17.53 29.88
CA GLY A 80 11.38 16.30 30.00
C GLY A 80 10.84 15.35 31.06
N PHE A 81 10.41 15.89 32.21
CA PHE A 81 9.77 15.11 33.27
C PHE A 81 8.44 14.52 32.82
N LEU A 82 7.61 15.30 32.11
CA LEU A 82 6.35 14.84 31.54
C LEU A 82 6.59 13.71 30.54
N ALA A 83 7.56 13.88 29.63
CA ALA A 83 7.95 12.83 28.70
C ALA A 83 8.43 11.56 29.42
N PHE A 84 9.24 11.68 30.49
CA PHE A 84 9.69 10.55 31.29
C PHE A 84 8.51 9.78 31.92
N LEU A 85 7.53 10.50 32.49
CA LEU A 85 6.35 9.91 33.12
C LEU A 85 5.48 9.15 32.11
N PHE A 86 5.27 9.71 30.91
CA PHE A 86 4.46 9.09 29.86
C PHE A 86 5.24 8.12 28.95
N ARG A 87 6.56 8.04 29.10
CA ARG A 87 7.43 7.20 28.25
C ARG A 87 7.03 5.75 28.30
N GLN A 88 6.80 5.21 29.51
CA GLN A 88 6.58 3.78 29.71
C GLN A 88 5.18 3.31 29.29
N THR A 89 4.19 4.21 29.26
CA THR A 89 2.78 3.84 29.06
C THR A 89 2.25 4.18 27.67
N TRP A 90 2.58 5.34 27.10
CA TRP A 90 1.96 5.80 25.85
C TRP A 90 2.94 5.93 24.67
N LEU A 91 4.21 6.25 24.96
CA LEU A 91 5.18 6.61 23.92
C LEU A 91 5.99 5.41 23.42
N LYS A 92 6.41 4.50 24.31
CA LYS A 92 7.12 3.26 23.93
C LYS A 92 6.39 2.42 22.87
N PRO A 93 5.08 2.11 23.03
CA PRO A 93 4.37 1.32 22.01
C PRO A 93 4.39 1.99 20.64
N LYS A 94 4.23 3.32 20.56
CA LYS A 94 4.26 4.06 19.29
C LYS A 94 5.67 4.10 18.67
N GLU A 95 6.70 4.31 19.49
CA GLU A 95 8.11 4.29 19.07
C GLU A 95 8.49 2.93 18.49
N ASP A 96 8.12 1.84 19.17
CA ASP A 96 8.36 0.47 18.71
C ASP A 96 7.58 0.17 17.43
N MET A 97 6.34 0.66 17.28
CA MET A 97 5.56 0.50 16.05
C MET A 97 6.22 1.23 14.86
N ILE A 98 6.64 2.48 15.06
CA ILE A 98 7.32 3.27 14.02
C ILE A 98 8.66 2.62 13.64
N ALA A 99 9.47 2.24 14.61
CA ALA A 99 10.75 1.57 14.37
C ALA A 99 10.56 0.22 13.65
N LYS A 100 9.55 -0.56 14.04
CA LYS A 100 9.20 -1.82 13.38
C LYS A 100 8.72 -1.59 11.95
N GLN A 101 7.95 -0.53 11.71
CA GLN A 101 7.51 -0.16 10.36
C GLN A 101 8.69 0.28 9.49
N GLU A 102 9.56 1.16 9.98
CA GLU A 102 10.77 1.60 9.26
C GLU A 102 11.69 0.42 8.93
N GLN A 103 11.88 -0.49 9.89
CA GLN A 103 12.67 -1.71 9.67
C GLN A 103 12.00 -2.64 8.65
N SER A 104 10.68 -2.80 8.72
CA SER A 104 9.90 -3.59 7.75
C SER A 104 10.01 -3.03 6.34
N GLU A 105 9.93 -1.70 6.18
CA GLU A 105 10.12 -1.01 4.91
C GLU A 105 11.54 -1.13 4.39
N SER A 106 12.55 -1.04 5.26
CA SER A 106 13.96 -1.24 4.90
C SER A 106 14.20 -2.66 4.41
N ASN A 107 13.74 -3.66 5.16
CA ASN A 107 13.85 -5.07 4.78
C ASN A 107 13.14 -5.34 3.44
N PHE A 108 11.93 -4.79 3.26
CA PHE A 108 11.20 -4.86 2.01
C PHE A 108 12.01 -4.30 0.83
N LYS A 109 12.57 -3.09 0.97
CA LYS A 109 13.37 -2.47 -0.10
C LYS A 109 14.58 -3.32 -0.47
N GLN A 110 15.27 -3.88 0.52
CA GLN A 110 16.43 -4.75 0.29
C GLN A 110 16.04 -6.03 -0.44
N ASP A 111 14.99 -6.72 0.03
CA ASP A 111 14.54 -7.96 -0.59
C ASP A 111 13.97 -7.74 -1.99
N TYR A 112 13.28 -6.61 -2.21
CA TYR A 112 12.75 -6.20 -3.51
C TYR A 112 13.88 -5.89 -4.50
N GLN A 113 14.91 -5.14 -4.09
CA GLN A 113 16.09 -4.91 -4.92
C GLN A 113 16.82 -6.22 -5.26
N ALA A 114 16.96 -7.13 -4.30
CA ALA A 114 17.53 -8.44 -4.56
C ALA A 114 16.71 -9.26 -5.56
N ALA A 115 15.37 -9.13 -5.54
CA ALA A 115 14.49 -9.77 -6.51
C ALA A 115 14.65 -9.15 -7.92
N LEU A 116 14.78 -7.83 -8.02
CA LEU A 116 15.03 -7.14 -9.30
C LEU A 116 16.38 -7.51 -9.91
N LEU A 117 17.44 -7.62 -9.10
CA LEU A 117 18.75 -8.09 -9.57
C LEU A 117 18.69 -9.50 -10.18
N LEU A 118 17.79 -10.37 -9.69
CA LEU A 118 17.60 -11.69 -10.30
C LEU A 118 16.98 -11.57 -11.70
N ILE A 119 16.08 -10.61 -11.93
CA ILE A 119 15.53 -10.32 -13.26
C ILE A 119 16.64 -9.79 -14.18
N GLU A 120 17.42 -8.82 -13.72
CA GLU A 120 18.53 -8.23 -14.49
C GLU A 120 19.55 -9.29 -14.92
N ASN A 121 19.87 -10.23 -14.03
CA ASN A 121 20.77 -11.34 -14.32
C ASN A 121 20.08 -12.52 -15.04
N LEU A 122 18.86 -12.34 -15.55
CA LEU A 122 18.06 -13.34 -16.28
C LEU A 122 17.81 -14.65 -15.50
N LYS A 123 17.86 -14.61 -14.16
CA LYS A 123 17.60 -15.73 -13.26
C LYS A 123 16.11 -15.82 -12.93
N PHE A 124 15.27 -16.04 -13.94
CA PHE A 124 13.81 -15.96 -13.83
C PHE A 124 13.20 -16.93 -12.82
N ASP A 125 13.70 -18.16 -12.69
CA ASP A 125 13.17 -19.13 -11.72
C ASP A 125 13.43 -18.70 -10.27
N GLN A 126 14.60 -18.14 -10.01
CA GLN A 126 14.95 -17.58 -8.69
C GLN A 126 14.13 -16.32 -8.42
N ALA A 127 13.95 -15.47 -9.44
CA ALA A 127 13.10 -14.28 -9.34
C ALA A 127 11.66 -14.67 -8.98
N LYS A 128 11.06 -15.65 -9.66
CA LYS A 128 9.71 -16.18 -9.35
C LYS A 128 9.59 -16.60 -7.89
N GLN A 129 10.56 -17.36 -7.38
CA GLN A 129 10.56 -17.80 -5.98
C GLN A 129 10.69 -16.63 -4.99
N LYS A 130 11.59 -15.67 -5.29
CA LYS A 130 11.82 -14.50 -4.44
C LYS A 130 10.59 -13.58 -4.39
N PHE A 131 9.98 -13.29 -5.54
CA PHE A 131 8.74 -12.50 -5.62
C PHE A 131 7.55 -13.20 -4.98
N ALA A 132 7.41 -14.52 -5.12
CA ALA A 132 6.34 -15.28 -4.46
C ALA A 132 6.48 -15.25 -2.93
N LYS A 133 7.72 -15.27 -2.42
CA LYS A 133 8.00 -15.10 -0.99
C LYS A 133 7.67 -13.68 -0.52
N LEU A 134 8.10 -12.66 -1.28
CA LEU A 134 7.78 -11.26 -1.01
C LEU A 134 6.27 -11.03 -0.95
N TRP A 135 5.52 -11.59 -1.90
CA TRP A 135 4.06 -11.52 -1.93
C TRP A 135 3.43 -12.07 -0.65
N LYS A 136 3.89 -13.24 -0.19
CA LYS A 136 3.39 -13.87 1.04
C LYS A 136 3.67 -13.02 2.29
N THR A 137 4.77 -12.26 2.30
CA THR A 137 5.14 -11.39 3.42
C THR A 137 4.45 -10.03 3.35
N TYR A 138 4.17 -9.51 2.15
CA TYR A 138 3.64 -8.18 1.91
C TYR A 138 2.45 -8.22 0.93
N PRO A 139 1.32 -8.82 1.31
CA PRO A 139 0.15 -8.97 0.43
C PRO A 139 -0.51 -7.63 0.06
N ASP A 140 -0.21 -6.56 0.80
CA ASP A 140 -0.74 -5.22 0.51
C ASP A 140 -0.04 -4.54 -0.67
N LYS A 141 1.09 -5.09 -1.14
CA LYS A 141 1.91 -4.50 -2.23
C LYS A 141 1.53 -5.11 -3.58
N LEU A 142 0.38 -4.71 -4.12
CA LEU A 142 -0.22 -5.24 -5.36
C LEU A 142 0.75 -5.37 -6.54
N PHE A 143 1.63 -4.38 -6.74
CA PHE A 143 2.59 -4.37 -7.85
C PHE A 143 3.55 -5.57 -7.86
N LEU A 144 3.71 -6.29 -6.73
CA LEU A 144 4.46 -7.54 -6.70
C LEU A 144 3.80 -8.64 -7.54
N LEU A 145 2.46 -8.65 -7.60
CA LEU A 145 1.72 -9.55 -8.48
C LEU A 145 1.93 -9.21 -9.94
N ASP A 146 2.07 -7.92 -10.29
CA ASP A 146 2.40 -7.52 -11.66
C ASP A 146 3.76 -8.10 -12.08
N HIS A 147 4.79 -8.00 -11.24
CA HIS A 147 6.09 -8.64 -11.51
C HIS A 147 5.99 -10.15 -11.65
N LEU A 148 5.22 -10.82 -10.77
CA LEU A 148 4.99 -12.26 -10.87
C LEU A 148 4.27 -12.62 -12.17
N TYR A 149 3.27 -11.85 -12.57
CA TYR A 149 2.54 -12.08 -13.81
C TYR A 149 3.48 -12.00 -15.02
N HIS A 150 4.29 -10.95 -15.14
CA HIS A 150 5.25 -10.83 -16.23
C HIS A 150 6.29 -11.97 -16.24
N LEU A 151 6.72 -12.43 -15.07
CA LEU A 151 7.65 -13.56 -14.96
C LEU A 151 7.03 -14.90 -15.36
N TYR A 152 5.73 -15.09 -15.09
CA TYR A 152 5.01 -16.30 -15.45
C TYR A 152 4.35 -16.25 -16.83
N LYS A 153 4.15 -15.05 -17.43
CA LYS A 153 3.58 -14.86 -18.77
C LYS A 153 4.37 -15.61 -19.85
N VAL A 154 5.67 -15.82 -19.64
CA VAL A 154 6.52 -16.62 -20.53
C VAL A 154 6.07 -18.09 -20.63
N ASP A 155 5.39 -18.62 -19.60
CA ASP A 155 4.85 -19.98 -19.56
C ASP A 155 3.38 -19.96 -19.09
N GLU A 156 2.50 -19.65 -20.04
CA GLU A 156 1.05 -19.52 -19.87
C GLU A 156 0.36 -20.79 -19.36
N HIS A 157 0.97 -21.96 -19.57
CA HIS A 157 0.43 -23.24 -19.10
C HIS A 157 0.91 -23.63 -17.70
N SER A 158 1.80 -22.83 -17.11
CA SER A 158 2.29 -23.09 -15.76
C SER A 158 1.17 -22.92 -14.73
N LYS A 159 1.12 -23.86 -13.76
CA LYS A 159 0.25 -23.72 -12.58
C LYS A 159 0.51 -22.42 -11.81
N GLY A 160 1.74 -21.89 -11.90
CA GLY A 160 2.15 -20.62 -11.29
C GLY A 160 1.46 -19.43 -11.93
N PHE A 161 1.42 -19.37 -13.27
CA PHE A 161 0.71 -18.34 -14.02
C PHE A 161 -0.76 -18.26 -13.61
N HIS A 162 -1.48 -19.38 -13.65
CA HIS A 162 -2.90 -19.41 -13.28
C HIS A 162 -3.15 -19.02 -11.82
N ARG A 163 -2.24 -19.36 -10.90
CA ARG A 163 -2.36 -18.95 -9.50
C ARG A 163 -2.21 -17.43 -9.34
N VAL A 164 -1.18 -16.83 -9.95
CA VAL A 164 -0.94 -15.39 -9.87
C VAL A 164 -2.09 -14.62 -10.53
N MET A 165 -2.60 -15.12 -11.66
CA MET A 165 -3.74 -14.54 -12.34
C MET A 165 -4.99 -14.53 -11.46
N ASN A 166 -5.34 -15.67 -10.86
CA ASN A 166 -6.48 -15.73 -9.96
C ASN A 166 -6.32 -14.80 -8.75
N LEU A 167 -5.09 -14.62 -8.24
CA LEU A 167 -4.81 -13.68 -7.13
C LEU A 167 -4.95 -12.21 -7.56
N LEU A 168 -4.46 -11.85 -8.75
CA LEU A 168 -4.64 -10.51 -9.31
C LEU A 168 -6.13 -10.15 -9.42
N ILE A 169 -6.92 -11.09 -9.95
CA ILE A 169 -8.37 -10.95 -10.08
C ILE A 169 -9.04 -10.84 -8.71
N GLU A 170 -8.79 -11.79 -7.81
CA GLU A 170 -9.37 -11.81 -6.46
C GLU A 170 -9.13 -10.50 -5.70
N GLN A 171 -7.95 -9.91 -5.86
CA GLN A 171 -7.59 -8.70 -5.13
C GLN A 171 -8.07 -7.40 -5.79
N GLN A 172 -8.30 -7.42 -7.09
CA GLN A 172 -8.84 -6.27 -7.83
C GLN A 172 -10.36 -6.19 -7.73
N LEU A 173 -11.04 -7.31 -7.47
CA LEU A 173 -12.49 -7.34 -7.26
C LEU A 173 -12.96 -6.49 -6.05
N ASP A 174 -12.11 -6.31 -5.04
CA ASP A 174 -12.45 -5.51 -3.84
C ASP A 174 -12.33 -3.98 -4.04
N CYS A 175 -11.72 -3.50 -5.14
CA CYS A 175 -11.50 -2.07 -5.38
C CYS A 175 -11.59 -1.73 -6.86
N LEU A 176 -12.82 -1.64 -7.38
CA LEU A 176 -13.06 -1.44 -8.80
C LEU A 176 -13.36 0.02 -9.11
N SER A 177 -12.32 0.71 -9.57
CA SER A 177 -12.47 1.94 -10.37
C SER A 177 -12.43 1.60 -11.86
N GLU A 178 -12.88 2.49 -12.75
CA GLU A 178 -12.84 2.26 -14.21
C GLU A 178 -11.43 1.88 -14.75
N GLU A 179 -10.36 2.39 -14.14
CA GLU A 179 -8.98 2.02 -14.51
C GLU A 179 -8.67 0.54 -14.26
N HIS A 180 -9.39 -0.11 -13.34
CA HIS A 180 -9.23 -1.54 -13.07
C HIS A 180 -9.89 -2.39 -14.14
N TRP A 181 -11.03 -1.97 -14.70
CA TRP A 181 -11.66 -2.65 -15.83
C TRP A 181 -10.78 -2.64 -17.07
N ILE A 182 -10.12 -1.53 -17.36
CA ILE A 182 -9.18 -1.42 -18.49
C ILE A 182 -8.01 -2.40 -18.31
N ARG A 183 -7.44 -2.47 -17.10
CA ARG A 183 -6.34 -3.40 -16.80
C ARG A 183 -6.77 -4.85 -16.84
N LEU A 184 -7.91 -5.18 -16.24
CA LEU A 184 -8.47 -6.54 -16.25
C LEU A 184 -8.81 -6.97 -17.68
N ASN A 185 -9.42 -6.09 -18.47
CA ASN A 185 -9.71 -6.35 -19.88
C ASN A 185 -8.42 -6.51 -20.70
N HIS A 186 -7.39 -5.70 -20.46
CA HIS A 186 -6.07 -5.88 -21.08
C HIS A 186 -5.46 -7.25 -20.74
N TYR A 187 -5.46 -7.63 -19.46
CA TYR A 187 -4.97 -8.95 -19.05
C TYR A 187 -5.76 -10.09 -19.71
N ILE A 188 -7.09 -9.99 -19.76
CA ILE A 188 -7.97 -11.03 -20.33
C ILE A 188 -7.91 -11.08 -21.86
N GLN A 189 -7.70 -9.95 -22.54
CA GLN A 189 -7.62 -9.90 -24.00
C GLN A 189 -6.26 -10.30 -24.56
N GLU A 190 -5.15 -10.02 -23.87
CA GLU A 190 -3.82 -10.30 -24.42
C GLU A 190 -3.39 -11.77 -24.27
N ASP A 191 -3.65 -12.45 -23.14
CA ASP A 191 -2.99 -13.76 -22.88
C ASP A 191 -3.83 -14.79 -22.12
N ILE A 192 -5.10 -14.55 -21.80
CA ILE A 192 -5.83 -15.45 -20.89
C ILE A 192 -6.54 -16.55 -21.66
N ASN A 193 -6.04 -17.77 -21.49
CA ASN A 193 -6.87 -18.95 -21.61
C ASN A 193 -7.84 -19.00 -20.41
N ILE A 194 -9.03 -18.40 -20.58
CA ILE A 194 -10.09 -18.24 -19.56
C ILE A 194 -10.55 -19.60 -19.01
N THR A 195 -10.24 -20.67 -19.75
CA THR A 195 -10.45 -22.07 -19.37
C THR A 195 -9.92 -22.44 -17.99
N ASN A 196 -8.89 -21.77 -17.46
CA ASN A 196 -8.28 -22.10 -16.16
C ASN A 196 -8.63 -21.14 -15.01
N LEU A 197 -9.57 -20.21 -15.21
CA LEU A 197 -10.11 -19.41 -14.10
C LEU A 197 -10.86 -20.29 -13.10
N LYS A 198 -10.81 -19.91 -11.82
CA LYS A 198 -11.68 -20.51 -10.81
C LYS A 198 -13.12 -20.11 -11.08
N THR A 199 -14.03 -21.05 -10.88
CA THR A 199 -15.48 -20.85 -10.99
C THR A 199 -15.97 -19.66 -10.15
N SER A 200 -15.47 -19.52 -8.92
CA SER A 200 -15.80 -18.40 -8.02
C SER A 200 -15.38 -17.05 -8.59
N ASN A 201 -14.20 -16.98 -9.20
CA ASN A 201 -13.64 -15.74 -9.71
C ASN A 201 -14.39 -15.31 -10.98
N LEU A 202 -14.73 -16.29 -11.84
CA LEU A 202 -15.58 -16.05 -13.01
C LEU A 202 -16.96 -15.51 -12.60
N GLN A 203 -17.58 -16.09 -11.56
CA GLN A 203 -18.84 -15.59 -11.00
C GLN A 203 -18.72 -14.16 -10.51
N SER A 204 -17.71 -13.86 -9.69
CA SER A 204 -17.50 -12.51 -9.14
C SER A 204 -17.23 -11.48 -10.23
N ILE A 205 -16.39 -11.80 -11.23
CA ILE A 205 -16.13 -10.89 -12.36
C ILE A 205 -17.41 -10.58 -13.12
N ILE A 206 -18.22 -11.59 -13.44
CA ILE A 206 -19.44 -11.37 -14.23
C ILE A 206 -20.50 -10.66 -13.40
N ALA A 207 -20.71 -11.02 -12.14
CA ALA A 207 -21.65 -10.32 -11.25
C ALA A 207 -21.34 -8.83 -11.18
N GLN A 208 -20.07 -8.50 -11.02
CA GLN A 208 -19.61 -7.13 -10.97
C GLN A 208 -19.68 -6.40 -12.32
N ALA A 209 -19.32 -7.08 -13.42
CA ALA A 209 -19.44 -6.52 -14.76
C ALA A 209 -20.91 -6.24 -15.14
N ILE A 210 -21.87 -6.99 -14.58
CA ILE A 210 -23.30 -6.73 -14.73
C ILE A 210 -23.67 -5.43 -14.02
N GLU A 211 -23.26 -5.26 -12.75
CA GLU A 211 -23.50 -4.02 -11.99
C GLU A 211 -22.95 -2.78 -12.71
N ASP A 212 -21.73 -2.90 -13.27
CA ASP A 212 -21.04 -1.83 -13.99
C ASP A 212 -21.44 -1.71 -15.48
N GLU A 213 -22.47 -2.44 -15.92
CA GLU A 213 -23.02 -2.44 -17.29
C GLU A 213 -21.99 -2.74 -18.42
N GLN A 214 -20.95 -3.51 -18.12
CA GLN A 214 -19.86 -3.87 -19.04
C GLN A 214 -20.22 -5.05 -19.96
N TYR A 215 -21.33 -4.95 -20.70
CA TYR A 215 -21.87 -6.07 -21.50
C TYR A 215 -20.91 -6.61 -22.58
N THR A 216 -20.12 -5.76 -23.23
CA THR A 216 -19.14 -6.18 -24.25
C THR A 216 -18.05 -7.06 -23.65
N PHE A 217 -17.62 -6.74 -22.44
CA PHE A 217 -16.64 -7.52 -21.71
C PHE A 217 -17.22 -8.86 -21.26
N ILE A 218 -18.47 -8.88 -20.79
CA ILE A 218 -19.21 -10.11 -20.45
C ILE A 218 -19.31 -11.03 -21.67
N GLU A 219 -19.69 -10.51 -22.83
CA GLU A 219 -19.78 -11.27 -24.08
C GLU A 219 -18.43 -11.92 -24.44
N TYR A 220 -17.34 -11.15 -24.40
CA TYR A 220 -15.99 -11.66 -24.64
C TYR A 220 -15.59 -12.77 -23.66
N LEU A 221 -15.85 -12.55 -22.37
CA LEU A 221 -15.49 -13.49 -21.31
C LEU A 221 -16.26 -14.81 -21.45
N LEU A 222 -17.56 -14.74 -21.74
CA LEU A 222 -18.41 -15.92 -21.92
C LEU A 222 -18.08 -16.71 -23.19
N ASP A 223 -17.76 -16.04 -24.31
CA ASP A 223 -17.35 -16.68 -25.57
C ASP A 223 -16.07 -17.52 -25.40
N LYS A 224 -15.12 -16.99 -24.62
CA LYS A 224 -13.82 -17.62 -24.36
C LYS A 224 -13.83 -18.61 -23.21
N THR A 225 -14.94 -18.72 -22.48
CA THR A 225 -15.09 -19.69 -21.40
C THR A 225 -15.46 -21.07 -21.97
N ASP A 226 -14.83 -22.14 -21.46
CA ASP A 226 -15.18 -23.52 -21.85
C ASP A 226 -16.62 -23.84 -21.44
N GLN A 227 -17.52 -23.82 -22.41
CA GLN A 227 -18.94 -24.04 -22.19
C GLN A 227 -19.22 -25.40 -21.54
N THR A 228 -18.44 -26.44 -21.88
CA THR A 228 -18.67 -27.79 -21.35
C THR A 228 -18.30 -27.91 -19.87
N ARG A 229 -17.25 -27.19 -19.43
CA ARG A 229 -16.77 -27.20 -18.04
C ARG A 229 -17.74 -26.49 -17.09
N PHE A 230 -18.44 -25.47 -17.55
CA PHE A 230 -19.24 -24.56 -16.72
C PHE A 230 -20.76 -24.67 -16.97
N GLN A 231 -21.23 -25.76 -17.57
CA GLN A 231 -22.61 -25.97 -18.05
C GLN A 231 -23.63 -26.46 -16.99
N PRO A 232 -23.60 -25.96 -15.76
CA PRO A 232 -24.87 -25.33 -15.35
C PRO A 232 -24.68 -23.87 -14.91
N LEU A 233 -23.47 -23.51 -14.51
CA LEU A 233 -23.16 -22.17 -14.05
C LEU A 233 -23.42 -21.11 -15.13
N LEU A 234 -23.02 -21.37 -16.38
CA LEU A 234 -23.21 -20.42 -17.47
C LEU A 234 -24.70 -20.09 -17.66
N ALA A 235 -25.58 -21.08 -17.55
CA ALA A 235 -27.02 -20.86 -17.68
C ALA A 235 -27.56 -19.93 -16.57
N ASP A 236 -27.14 -20.15 -15.32
CA ASP A 236 -27.49 -19.27 -14.20
C ASP A 236 -26.97 -17.84 -14.41
N MET A 237 -25.76 -17.70 -14.97
CA MET A 237 -25.14 -16.40 -15.25
C MET A 237 -25.86 -15.67 -16.38
N TYR A 238 -26.19 -16.35 -17.50
CA TYR A 238 -27.02 -15.78 -18.56
C TYR A 238 -28.37 -15.32 -18.01
N GLN A 239 -29.00 -16.10 -17.14
CA GLN A 239 -30.27 -15.72 -16.52
C GLN A 239 -30.13 -14.48 -15.63
N ALA A 240 -29.05 -14.36 -14.86
CA ALA A 240 -28.76 -13.17 -14.06
C ALA A 240 -28.57 -11.92 -14.93
N ILE A 241 -27.80 -12.03 -16.03
CA ILE A 241 -27.59 -10.93 -17.00
C ILE A 241 -28.92 -10.50 -17.63
N ILE A 242 -29.76 -11.45 -18.04
CA ILE A 242 -31.07 -11.17 -18.65
C ILE A 242 -31.99 -10.45 -17.64
N ASN A 243 -32.03 -10.92 -16.40
CA ASN A 243 -32.84 -10.31 -15.34
C ASN A 243 -32.40 -8.87 -15.10
N TYR A 244 -31.09 -8.61 -14.99
CA TYR A 244 -30.56 -7.27 -14.80
C TYR A 244 -30.80 -6.35 -16.01
N ALA A 245 -30.57 -6.83 -17.23
CA ALA A 245 -30.80 -6.05 -18.45
C ALA A 245 -32.28 -5.66 -18.62
N ASN A 246 -33.20 -6.51 -18.19
CA ASN A 246 -34.64 -6.19 -18.16
C ASN A 246 -34.97 -5.12 -17.11
N THR A 247 -34.34 -5.16 -15.92
CA THR A 247 -34.55 -4.14 -14.88
C THR A 247 -33.93 -2.80 -15.24
N SER A 248 -32.79 -2.79 -15.94
CA SER A 248 -32.10 -1.57 -16.39
C SER A 248 -32.65 -0.98 -17.70
N VAL A 249 -33.80 -1.47 -18.17
CA VAL A 249 -34.50 -0.98 -19.39
C VAL A 249 -33.62 -1.09 -20.66
N GLN A 250 -32.84 -2.17 -20.78
CA GLN A 250 -32.02 -2.48 -21.97
C GLN A 250 -32.55 -3.72 -22.71
N PRO A 251 -33.72 -3.64 -23.37
CA PRO A 251 -34.41 -4.81 -23.93
C PRO A 251 -33.65 -5.49 -25.07
N SER A 252 -32.84 -4.74 -25.83
CA SER A 252 -32.01 -5.28 -26.91
C SER A 252 -30.92 -6.22 -26.37
N LYS A 253 -30.30 -5.88 -25.24
CA LYS A 253 -29.30 -6.73 -24.57
C LYS A 253 -29.94 -7.95 -23.94
N ALA A 254 -31.09 -7.80 -23.26
CA ALA A 254 -31.83 -8.94 -22.72
C ALA A 254 -32.20 -9.97 -23.81
N GLN A 255 -32.69 -9.51 -24.97
CA GLN A 255 -33.00 -10.39 -26.11
C GLN A 255 -31.75 -11.07 -26.69
N HIS A 256 -30.60 -10.39 -26.71
CA HIS A 256 -29.35 -10.96 -27.18
C HIS A 256 -28.89 -12.13 -26.29
N PHE A 257 -28.82 -11.91 -24.98
CA PHE A 257 -28.42 -12.96 -24.04
C PHE A 257 -29.43 -14.11 -23.94
N GLN A 258 -30.73 -13.86 -24.15
CA GLN A 258 -31.74 -14.92 -24.28
C GLN A 258 -31.46 -15.87 -25.45
N LYS A 259 -31.02 -15.34 -26.60
CA LYS A 259 -30.64 -16.16 -27.76
C LYS A 259 -29.40 -17.00 -27.47
N LEU A 260 -28.41 -16.43 -26.78
CA LEU A 260 -27.19 -17.16 -26.38
C LEU A 260 -27.51 -18.29 -25.40
N LEU A 261 -28.38 -18.05 -24.41
CA LEU A 261 -28.84 -19.08 -23.48
C LEU A 261 -29.57 -20.23 -24.20
N ALA A 262 -30.43 -19.92 -25.17
CA ALA A 262 -31.13 -20.93 -25.95
C ALA A 262 -30.15 -21.82 -26.76
N ASN A 263 -29.15 -21.22 -27.38
CA ASN A 263 -28.12 -21.95 -28.12
C ASN A 263 -27.26 -22.84 -27.20
N LEU A 264 -26.91 -22.32 -26.02
CA LEU A 264 -26.15 -23.06 -25.02
C LEU A 264 -26.91 -24.31 -24.53
N ASN A 265 -28.21 -24.18 -24.25
CA ASN A 265 -29.07 -25.31 -23.87
C ASN A 265 -29.26 -26.34 -25.00
N GLN A 266 -29.24 -25.91 -26.26
CA GLN A 266 -29.30 -26.82 -27.41
C GLN A 266 -28.00 -27.62 -27.58
N ALA A 267 -26.84 -27.03 -27.29
CA ALA A 267 -25.54 -27.69 -27.38
C ALA A 267 -25.28 -28.72 -26.25
N ALA A 268 -26.07 -28.68 -25.17
CA ALA A 268 -25.96 -29.60 -24.03
C ALA A 268 -26.83 -30.87 -24.16
N ASN A 269 -27.76 -30.91 -25.12
CA ASN A 269 -28.61 -32.06 -25.43
C ASN A 269 -28.01 -32.89 -26.57
#